data_AF-A0A1J4XF27-F1
#
_entry.id   AF-A0A1J4XF27-F1
#
_cell.length_a   1.000
_cell.length_b   1.000
_cell.length_c   1.000
_cell.angle_alpha   90.00
_cell.angle_beta   90.00
_cell.angle_gamma   90.00
#
_symmetry.space_group_name_H-M   'P 1'
#
loop_
_entity.id
_entity.type
_entity.pdbx_description
1 polymer ?
#
loop_
_entity_poly.entity_id
_entity_poly.type
_entity_poly.pdbx_seq_one_letter_code
_entity_poly.pdbx_strand_id
1 'polypeptide(L)'
;MSTTNNNHYIKHGFAAVIGILVILAVFFGLLIWYVPNRPRPIDEKLIQDRYKALSQHQAEDGKKLVHYGWVDQQKQIVHLPIKRAMELTVNELHQQ
;
A
#
# COMPACT_ATOMS: atom_id res chain seq x y z
N MET A 1 25.77 -60.00 -37.75
CA MET A 1 25.38 -58.67 -38.25
C MET A 1 24.34 -58.10 -37.27
N SER A 2 24.78 -57.45 -36.18
CA SER A 2 23.88 -56.91 -35.16
C SER A 2 23.47 -55.48 -35.52
N THR A 3 22.25 -55.30 -36.00
CA THR A 3 21.64 -53.99 -36.23
C THR A 3 21.27 -53.37 -34.88
N THR A 4 22.08 -52.41 -34.42
CA THR A 4 21.74 -51.63 -33.21
C THR A 4 20.62 -50.65 -33.53
N ASN A 5 19.58 -50.60 -32.69
CA ASN A 5 18.38 -49.80 -32.92
C ASN A 5 18.62 -48.31 -32.56
N ASN A 6 19.20 -47.57 -33.50
CA ASN A 6 19.24 -46.09 -33.56
C ASN A 6 17.97 -45.35 -33.07
N ASN A 7 16.79 -45.98 -33.16
CA ASN A 7 15.52 -45.47 -32.61
C ASN A 7 15.53 -45.19 -31.09
N HIS A 8 16.37 -45.85 -30.28
CA HIS A 8 16.39 -45.62 -28.84
C HIS A 8 16.97 -44.24 -28.50
N TYR A 9 18.09 -43.86 -29.13
CA TYR A 9 18.77 -42.58 -28.90
C TYR A 9 17.92 -41.37 -29.33
N ILE A 10 17.22 -41.50 -30.46
CA ILE A 10 16.33 -40.44 -30.97
C ILE A 10 15.13 -40.22 -30.03
N LYS A 11 14.58 -41.30 -29.46
CA LYS A 11 13.47 -41.22 -28.49
C LYS A 11 13.90 -40.53 -27.19
N HIS A 12 15.07 -40.84 -26.66
CA HIS A 12 15.60 -40.19 -25.45
C HIS A 12 15.97 -38.73 -25.66
N GLY A 13 16.55 -38.39 -26.82
CA GLY A 13 16.81 -37.00 -27.19
C GLY A 13 15.52 -36.18 -27.30
N PHE A 14 14.49 -36.74 -27.93
CA PHE A 14 13.18 -36.07 -28.04
C PHE A 14 12.50 -35.89 -26.67
N ALA A 15 12.57 -36.91 -25.80
CA ALA A 15 12.06 -36.82 -24.43
C ALA A 15 12.78 -35.73 -23.60
N ALA A 16 14.10 -35.58 -23.77
CA ALA A 16 14.86 -34.52 -23.10
C ALA A 16 14.44 -33.12 -23.56
N VAL A 17 14.23 -32.92 -24.86
CA VAL A 17 13.77 -31.62 -25.41
C VAL A 17 12.39 -31.26 -24.88
N ILE A 18 11.46 -32.22 -24.85
CA ILE A 18 10.12 -32.00 -24.28
C ILE A 18 10.21 -31.65 -22.79
N GLY A 19 11.04 -32.36 -22.02
CA GLY A 19 11.23 -32.08 -20.60
C GLY A 19 11.70 -30.65 -20.35
N ILE A 20 12.68 -30.16 -21.14
CA ILE A 20 13.19 -28.79 -21.04
C ILE A 20 12.09 -27.78 -21.39
N LEU A 21 11.32 -28.02 -22.45
CA LEU A 21 10.23 -27.13 -22.86
C LEU A 21 9.13 -27.03 -21.80
N VAL A 22 8.78 -28.13 -21.13
CA VAL A 22 7.80 -28.14 -20.03
C VAL A 22 8.31 -27.31 -18.85
N ILE A 23 9.58 -27.48 -18.46
CA ILE A 23 10.17 -26.71 -17.36
C ILE A 23 10.16 -25.22 -17.68
N LEU A 24 10.53 -24.83 -18.91
CA LEU A 24 10.48 -23.43 -19.35
C LEU A 24 9.06 -22.89 -19.35
N ALA A 25 8.08 -23.64 -19.84
CA ALA A 25 6.68 -23.23 -19.85
C ALA A 25 6.15 -22.98 -18.43
N VAL A 26 6.49 -23.86 -17.47
CA VAL A 26 6.13 -23.68 -16.06
C VAL A 26 6.83 -22.46 -15.46
N PHE A 27 8.11 -22.27 -15.73
CA PHE A 27 8.89 -21.12 -15.23
C PHE A 27 8.33 -19.78 -15.73
N PHE A 28 8.07 -19.66 -17.04
CA PHE A 28 7.48 -18.46 -17.61
C PHE A 28 6.03 -18.24 -17.14
N GLY A 29 5.25 -19.31 -16.98
CA GLY A 29 3.90 -19.24 -16.42
C GLY A 29 3.89 -18.69 -14.99
N LEU A 30 4.80 -19.16 -14.14
CA LEU A 30 4.99 -18.64 -12.78
C LEU A 30 5.43 -17.16 -12.78
N LEU A 31 6.33 -16.77 -13.67
CA LEU A 31 6.77 -15.38 -13.82
C LEU A 31 5.61 -14.45 -14.19
N ILE A 32 4.81 -14.82 -15.20
CA ILE A 32 3.66 -14.03 -15.65
C ILE A 32 2.61 -13.92 -14.54
N TRP A 33 2.40 -14.99 -13.76
CA TRP A 33 1.45 -14.98 -12.65
C TRP A 33 1.94 -14.15 -11.45
N TYR A 34 3.26 -14.16 -11.17
CA TYR A 34 3.83 -13.52 -9.97
C TYR A 34 4.19 -12.04 -10.15
N VAL A 35 4.65 -11.63 -11.34
CA VAL A 35 5.08 -10.24 -11.63
C VAL A 35 3.98 -9.17 -11.46
N PRO A 36 2.71 -9.37 -11.84
CA PRO A 36 1.71 -8.30 -11.81
C PRO A 36 1.31 -7.86 -10.38
N ASN A 37 1.65 -8.63 -9.35
CA ASN A 37 1.24 -8.31 -7.97
C ASN A 37 2.27 -7.47 -7.19
N ARG A 38 3.21 -6.81 -7.87
CA ARG A 38 4.18 -5.93 -7.20
C ARG A 38 3.56 -4.55 -6.96
N PRO A 39 3.66 -4.00 -5.73
CA PRO A 39 3.25 -2.63 -5.49
C PRO A 39 4.06 -1.69 -6.38
N ARG A 40 3.42 -0.65 -6.91
CA ARG A 40 4.11 0.36 -7.73
C ARG A 40 5.30 0.91 -6.94
N PRO A 41 6.49 1.08 -7.57
CA PRO A 41 7.61 1.70 -6.90
C PRO A 41 7.20 3.09 -6.40
N ILE A 42 7.64 3.44 -5.20
CA ILE A 42 7.37 4.76 -4.62
C ILE A 42 8.20 5.77 -5.41
N ASP A 43 7.52 6.53 -6.26
CA ASP A 43 8.10 7.65 -6.99
C ASP A 43 8.40 8.82 -6.03
N GLU A 44 9.46 9.59 -6.31
CA GLU A 44 9.83 10.77 -5.52
C GLU A 44 8.68 11.78 -5.47
N LYS A 45 7.90 11.87 -6.55
CA LYS A 45 6.69 12.69 -6.61
C LYS A 45 5.63 12.26 -5.59
N LEU A 46 5.41 10.94 -5.41
CA LEU A 46 4.46 10.43 -4.42
C LEU A 46 4.90 10.76 -2.99
N ILE A 47 6.20 10.80 -2.73
CA ILE A 47 6.75 11.20 -1.43
C ILE A 47 6.46 12.68 -1.19
N GLN A 48 6.74 13.54 -2.17
CA GLN A 48 6.47 14.99 -2.07
C GLN A 48 4.99 15.27 -1.87
N ASP A 49 4.11 14.58 -2.61
CA ASP A 49 2.66 14.73 -2.47
C ASP A 49 2.17 14.34 -1.07
N ARG A 50 2.73 13.27 -0.48
CA ARG A 50 2.42 12.86 0.90
C ARG A 50 2.85 13.90 1.93
N TYR A 51 4.06 14.46 1.80
CA TYR A 51 4.52 15.52 2.71
C TYR A 51 3.68 16.79 2.57
N LYS A 52 3.29 17.15 1.34
CA LYS A 52 2.40 18.29 1.11
C LYS A 52 1.04 18.08 1.78
N ALA A 53 0.42 16.91 1.59
CA ALA A 53 -0.83 16.56 2.24
C ALA A 53 -0.72 16.58 3.77
N LEU A 54 0.37 16.04 4.33
CA LEU A 54 0.64 16.07 5.76
C LEU A 54 0.71 17.51 6.28
N SER A 55 1.47 18.38 5.60
CA SER A 55 1.62 19.79 6.00
C SER A 55 0.30 20.55 5.95
N GLN A 56 -0.54 20.24 4.96
CA GLN A 56 -1.87 20.83 4.82
C GLN A 56 -2.78 20.40 5.97
N HIS A 57 -2.82 19.10 6.29
CA HIS A 57 -3.62 18.60 7.40
C HIS A 57 -3.16 19.18 8.74
N GLN A 58 -1.85 19.26 8.98
CA GLN A 58 -1.31 19.88 10.19
C GLN A 58 -1.72 21.35 10.31
N ALA A 59 -1.70 22.11 9.20
CA ALA A 59 -2.13 23.50 9.20
C ALA A 59 -3.64 23.65 9.45
N GLU A 60 -4.46 22.79 8.85
CA GLU A 60 -5.92 22.76 9.06
C GLU A 60 -6.27 22.40 10.50
N ASP A 61 -5.62 21.40 11.07
CA ASP A 61 -5.85 20.97 12.44
C ASP A 61 -5.34 21.99 13.45
N GLY A 62 -4.18 22.61 13.19
CA GLY A 62 -3.66 23.72 14.00
C GLY A 62 -4.66 24.88 14.07
N LYS A 63 -5.32 25.23 12.95
CA LYS A 63 -6.37 26.26 12.93
C LYS A 63 -7.57 25.88 13.77
N LYS A 64 -8.03 24.61 13.72
CA LYS A 64 -9.12 24.15 14.57
C LYS A 64 -8.73 24.32 16.04
N LEU A 65 -7.60 23.76 16.45
CA LEU A 65 -7.16 23.77 17.86
C LEU A 65 -7.08 25.16 18.51
N VAL A 66 -6.80 26.22 17.74
CA VAL A 66 -6.61 27.57 18.27
C VAL A 66 -7.77 28.53 18.01
N HIS A 67 -8.70 28.19 17.12
CA HIS A 67 -9.79 29.08 16.73
C HIS A 67 -11.16 28.50 17.05
N TYR A 68 -12.12 29.38 17.27
CA TYR A 68 -13.51 28.98 17.41
C TYR A 68 -14.07 28.56 16.06
N GLY A 69 -14.90 27.53 16.06
CA GLY A 69 -15.56 27.04 14.86
C GLY A 69 -16.89 26.38 15.18
N TRP A 70 -17.68 26.10 14.15
CA TRP A 70 -18.89 25.29 14.27
C TRP A 70 -18.56 23.84 13.87
N VAL A 71 -18.98 22.89 14.69
CA VAL A 71 -18.92 21.45 14.33
C VAL A 71 -20.25 21.05 13.70
N ASP A 72 -21.36 21.44 14.32
CA ASP A 72 -22.71 21.22 13.81
C ASP A 72 -23.60 22.39 14.25
N GLN A 73 -23.92 23.28 13.32
CA GLN A 73 -24.70 24.47 13.62
C GLN A 73 -26.17 24.14 13.93
N GLN A 74 -26.71 23.06 13.36
CA GLN A 74 -28.10 22.65 13.59
C GLN A 74 -28.29 22.14 15.01
N LYS A 75 -27.29 21.43 15.54
CA LYS A 75 -27.26 20.94 16.92
C LYS A 75 -26.63 21.94 17.90
N GLN A 76 -26.25 23.13 17.42
CA GLN A 76 -25.54 24.17 18.18
C GLN A 76 -24.24 23.67 18.84
N ILE A 77 -23.54 22.72 18.21
CA ILE A 77 -22.26 22.18 18.70
C ILE A 77 -21.11 23.03 18.12
N VAL A 78 -20.37 23.69 19.01
CA VAL A 78 -19.21 24.51 18.68
C VAL A 78 -17.90 23.79 18.97
N HIS A 79 -16.90 24.07 18.14
CA HIS A 79 -15.51 23.76 18.43
C HIS A 79 -14.93 24.89 19.29
N LEU A 80 -14.39 24.51 20.44
CA LEU A 80 -13.74 25.41 21.38
C LEU A 80 -12.22 25.27 21.24
N PRO A 81 -11.46 26.38 21.17
CA PRO A 81 -10.00 26.33 21.22
C PRO A 81 -9.52 25.53 22.41
N ILE A 82 -8.51 24.68 22.21
CA ILE A 82 -8.06 23.72 23.22
C ILE A 82 -7.64 24.41 24.52
N LYS A 83 -7.02 25.59 24.45
CA LYS A 83 -6.66 26.38 25.63
C LYS A 83 -7.90 26.71 26.47
N ARG A 84 -8.98 27.15 25.82
CA ARG A 84 -10.22 27.51 26.52
C ARG A 84 -10.93 26.28 27.05
N ALA A 85 -10.91 25.17 26.32
CA ALA A 85 -11.44 23.89 26.81
C ALA A 85 -10.75 23.47 28.11
N MET A 86 -9.42 23.49 28.13
CA MET A 86 -8.63 23.16 29.32
C MET A 86 -8.92 24.08 30.50
N GLU A 87 -9.02 25.40 30.28
CA GLU A 87 -9.39 26.36 31.32
C GLU A 87 -10.77 26.04 31.93
N LEU A 88 -11.76 25.72 31.09
CA LEU A 88 -13.09 25.37 31.57
C LEU A 88 -13.08 24.07 32.37
N THR A 89 -12.36 23.04 31.90
CA THR A 89 -12.23 21.77 32.62
C THR A 89 -11.57 21.96 33.99
N VAL A 90 -10.50 22.74 34.09
CA VAL A 90 -9.85 23.03 35.38
C VAL A 90 -10.80 23.77 36.33
N ASN A 91 -11.54 24.76 35.82
CA ASN A 91 -12.52 25.50 36.62
C ASN A 91 -13.65 24.59 37.12
N GLU A 92 -14.15 23.69 36.28
CA GLU A 92 -15.18 22.71 36.66
C GLU A 92 -14.68 21.77 37.76
N LEU A 93 -13.45 21.26 37.63
CA LEU A 93 -12.82 20.42 38.65
C LEU A 93 -12.59 21.15 39.98
N HIS A 94 -12.34 22.46 39.96
CA HIS A 94 -12.21 23.26 41.19
C HIS A 94 -13.56 23.56 41.86
N GLN A 95 -14.68 23.44 41.14
CA GLN A 95 -16.02 23.72 41.66
C GLN A 95 -16.75 22.47 42.17
N GLN A 96 -16.19 21.28 41.94
CA GLN A 96 -16.65 19.99 42.46
C GLN A 96 -15.96 19.65 43.78
#